data_AF-A0A2E9IJG4-F1
#
_entry.id   AF-A0A2E9IJG4-F1
#
_cell.length_a   1.000
_cell.length_b   1.000
_cell.length_c   1.000
_cell.angle_alpha   90.00
_cell.angle_beta   90.00
_cell.angle_gamma   90.00
#
_symmetry.space_group_name_H-M   'P 1'
#
loop_
_entity.id
_entity.type
_entity.pdbx_description
1 polymer ?
#
loop_
_entity_poly.entity_id
_entity_poly.type
_entity_poly.pdbx_seq_one_letter_code
_entity_poly.pdbx_strand_id
1 'polypeptide(L)'
;MGMVAMTYKLNPDSDVDNIDADAIAETVKTLSNDVYNIQSVEVKPLAFGLQFVQIHVVMDDGEGLADALEEQIASIHGVGELEVLSMGLL
;
A
#
# COMPACT_ATOMS: atom_id res chain seq x y z
N MET A 1 -18.49 4.54 14.94
CA MET A 1 -17.29 4.67 14.09
C MET A 1 -17.57 3.85 12.84
N GLY A 2 -17.39 4.44 11.67
CA GLY A 2 -17.52 3.74 10.40
C GLY A 2 -16.21 3.03 10.08
N MET A 3 -16.26 2.04 9.20
CA MET A 3 -15.04 1.47 8.63
C MET A 3 -14.81 2.12 7.26
N VAL A 4 -13.56 2.37 6.90
CA VAL A 4 -13.17 2.85 5.58
C VAL A 4 -12.36 1.77 4.89
N ALA A 5 -12.67 1.53 3.61
CA ALA A 5 -11.88 0.73 2.70
C ALA A 5 -11.07 1.67 1.80
N MET A 6 -9.76 1.46 1.75
CA MET A 6 -8.86 2.20 0.88
C MET A 6 -8.08 1.23 -0.01
N THR A 7 -7.93 1.62 -1.28
CA THR A 7 -7.08 0.91 -2.23
C THR A 7 -5.90 1.81 -2.58
N TYR A 8 -4.69 1.33 -2.34
CA TYR A 8 -3.47 2.04 -2.67
C TYR A 8 -2.71 1.32 -3.78
N LYS A 9 -1.98 2.10 -4.56
CA LYS A 9 -1.01 1.67 -5.55
C LYS A 9 0.37 2.17 -5.12
N LEU A 10 1.30 1.24 -4.96
CA LEU A 10 2.67 1.49 -4.59
C LEU A 10 3.55 1.23 -5.82
N ASN A 11 4.21 2.27 -6.30
CA ASN A 11 5.20 2.16 -7.36
C ASN A 11 6.59 1.94 -6.72
N PRO A 12 7.34 0.93 -7.17
CA PRO A 12 8.76 0.80 -6.83
C PRO A 12 9.53 2.05 -7.26
N ASP A 13 10.50 2.45 -6.44
CA ASP A 13 11.43 3.53 -6.78
C ASP A 13 12.33 3.11 -7.95
N SER A 14 12.27 3.86 -9.05
CA SER A 14 13.05 3.58 -10.26
C SER A 14 14.54 3.86 -10.11
N ASP A 15 14.94 4.63 -9.11
CA ASP A 15 16.35 4.98 -8.85
C ASP A 15 17.04 3.97 -7.91
N VAL A 16 16.29 3.00 -7.36
CA VAL A 16 16.84 1.98 -6.46
C VAL A 16 17.00 0.65 -7.20
N ASP A 17 18.27 0.25 -7.42
CA ASP A 17 18.59 -1.04 -8.01
C ASP A 17 18.17 -2.22 -7.11
N ASN A 18 17.66 -3.30 -7.72
CA ASN A 18 17.21 -4.55 -7.06
C ASN A 18 15.97 -4.42 -6.16
N ILE A 19 15.13 -3.40 -6.36
CA ILE A 19 13.81 -3.38 -5.74
C ILE A 19 12.81 -4.06 -6.68
N ASP A 20 12.32 -5.22 -6.24
CA ASP A 20 11.23 -5.92 -6.88
C ASP A 20 9.90 -5.62 -6.16
N ALA A 21 8.82 -5.49 -6.94
CA ALA A 21 7.48 -5.26 -6.40
C ALA A 21 7.04 -6.37 -5.43
N ASP A 22 7.54 -7.60 -5.60
CA ASP A 22 7.32 -8.71 -4.67
C ASP A 22 7.89 -8.44 -3.28
N ALA A 23 9.08 -7.84 -3.16
CA ALA A 23 9.69 -7.53 -1.87
C ALA A 23 8.90 -6.45 -1.11
N ILE A 24 8.41 -5.44 -1.83
CA ILE A 24 7.49 -4.43 -1.28
C ILE A 24 6.21 -5.12 -0.82
N ALA A 25 5.63 -6.01 -1.64
CA ALA A 25 4.42 -6.73 -1.29
C ALA A 25 4.58 -7.59 -0.02
N GLU A 26 5.71 -8.29 0.14
CA GLU A 26 5.99 -9.03 1.37
C GLU A 26 6.10 -8.11 2.58
N THR A 27 6.78 -6.98 2.44
CA THR A 27 6.92 -6.00 3.53
C THR A 27 5.57 -5.40 3.93
N VAL A 28 4.74 -5.03 2.96
CA VAL A 28 3.41 -4.44 3.24
C VAL A 28 2.50 -5.45 3.92
N LYS A 29 2.58 -6.75 3.60
CA LYS A 29 1.81 -7.78 4.33
C LYS A 29 2.11 -7.78 5.83
N THR A 30 3.33 -7.42 6.24
CA THR A 30 3.71 -7.33 7.67
C THR A 30 3.10 -6.14 8.40
N LEU A 31 2.60 -5.13 7.68
CA LEU A 31 1.91 -3.97 8.26
C LEU A 31 0.50 -4.32 8.74
N SER A 32 -0.06 -5.46 8.30
CA SER A 32 -1.40 -5.87 8.72
C SER A 32 -1.46 -6.15 10.21
N ASN A 33 -2.37 -5.48 10.92
CA ASN A 33 -2.57 -5.60 12.36
C ASN A 33 -4.02 -5.27 12.75
N ASP A 34 -4.31 -5.15 14.05
CA ASP A 34 -5.66 -4.84 14.55
C ASP A 34 -6.18 -3.45 14.12
N VAL A 35 -5.30 -2.53 13.73
CA VAL A 35 -5.64 -1.17 13.26
C VAL A 35 -5.82 -1.15 11.75
N TYR A 36 -4.91 -1.79 11.02
CA TYR A 36 -4.88 -1.85 9.56
C TYR A 36 -5.13 -3.27 9.10
N ASN A 37 -6.35 -3.56 8.67
CA ASN A 37 -6.70 -4.86 8.13
C ASN A 37 -6.40 -4.90 6.63
N ILE A 38 -5.21 -5.39 6.25
CA ILE A 38 -4.81 -5.52 4.85
C ILE A 38 -5.45 -6.78 4.28
N GLN A 39 -6.53 -6.58 3.53
CA GLN A 39 -7.34 -7.65 2.95
C GLN A 39 -6.71 -8.27 1.70
N SER A 40 -5.93 -7.49 0.96
CA SER A 40 -5.32 -7.92 -0.30
C SER A 40 -4.01 -7.19 -0.55
N VAL A 41 -3.04 -7.93 -1.09
CA VAL A 41 -1.76 -7.41 -1.61
C VAL A 41 -1.48 -8.14 -2.92
N GLU A 42 -1.58 -7.42 -4.03
CA GLU A 42 -1.42 -7.95 -5.38
C GLU A 42 -0.28 -7.24 -6.11
N VAL A 43 0.64 -8.00 -6.71
CA VAL A 43 1.61 -7.44 -7.65
C VAL A 43 1.00 -7.45 -9.04
N LYS A 44 0.89 -6.28 -9.68
CA LYS A 44 0.28 -6.12 -11.01
C LYS A 44 1.28 -5.56 -12.01
N PRO A 45 1.28 -6.05 -13.26
CA PRO A 45 2.07 -5.46 -14.31
C PRO A 45 1.50 -4.09 -14.70
N LEU A 46 2.39 -3.11 -14.90
CA LEU A 46 2.04 -1.78 -15.41
C LEU A 46 2.26 -1.71 -16.92
N ALA A 47 3.53 -1.60 -17.34
CA ALA A 47 3.98 -1.54 -18.73
C ALA A 47 5.52 -1.70 -18.78
N PHE A 48 6.06 -2.09 -19.93
CA PHE A 48 7.52 -2.17 -20.15
C PHE A 48 8.28 -3.05 -19.13
N GLY A 49 7.63 -4.10 -18.62
CA GLY A 49 8.20 -4.97 -17.59
C GLY A 49 8.13 -4.39 -16.17
N LEU A 50 7.64 -3.16 -15.99
CA LEU A 50 7.39 -2.56 -14.69
C LEU A 50 6.18 -3.20 -14.03
N GLN A 51 6.24 -3.29 -12.70
CA GLN A 51 5.17 -3.79 -11.85
C GLN A 51 4.89 -2.78 -10.74
N PHE A 52 3.69 -2.85 -10.17
CA PHE A 52 3.30 -2.10 -8.99
C PHE A 52 2.62 -3.03 -8.00
N VAL A 53 2.60 -2.62 -6.73
CA VAL A 53 1.85 -3.33 -5.70
C VAL A 53 0.53 -2.61 -5.48
N GLN A 54 -0.58 -3.33 -5.59
CA GLN A 54 -1.89 -2.84 -5.20
C GLN A 54 -2.25 -3.44 -3.86
N ILE A 55 -2.64 -2.61 -2.90
CA ILE A 55 -3.13 -3.09 -1.61
C ILE A 55 -4.55 -2.61 -1.36
N HIS A 56 -5.30 -3.44 -0.66
CA HIS A 56 -6.63 -3.12 -0.14
C HIS A 56 -6.57 -3.21 1.38
N VAL A 57 -6.84 -2.09 2.04
CA VAL A 57 -6.83 -1.99 3.50
C VAL A 57 -8.20 -1.54 4.00
N VAL A 58 -8.61 -2.11 5.11
CA VAL A 58 -9.80 -1.71 5.86
C VAL A 58 -9.37 -1.26 7.23
N MET A 59 -9.81 -0.08 7.66
CA MET A 59 -9.46 0.50 8.97
C MET A 59 -10.63 1.31 9.51
N ASP A 60 -10.56 1.71 10.77
CA ASP A 60 -11.54 2.62 11.37
C ASP A 60 -11.47 3.99 10.67
N ASP A 61 -12.61 4.67 10.54
CA ASP A 61 -12.69 6.07 10.08
C ASP A 61 -12.27 7.04 11.20
N GLY A 62 -11.10 6.77 11.77
CA GLY A 62 -10.44 7.57 12.80
C GLY A 62 -9.52 8.61 12.15
N GLU A 63 -9.48 9.79 12.74
CA GLU A 63 -8.65 10.90 12.26
C GLU A 63 -7.15 10.51 12.26
N GLY A 64 -6.48 10.69 11.12
CA GLY A 64 -5.04 10.46 10.95
C GLY A 64 -4.60 9.01 10.75
N LEU A 65 -5.51 8.03 10.74
CA LEU A 65 -5.15 6.63 10.52
C LEU A 65 -4.63 6.38 9.10
N ALA A 66 -5.26 6.99 8.09
CA ALA A 66 -4.84 6.94 6.70
C ALA A 66 -3.45 7.55 6.52
N ASP A 67 -3.26 8.78 7.01
CA ASP A 67 -1.97 9.48 6.91
C ASP A 67 -0.83 8.67 7.56
N ALA A 68 -1.07 8.12 8.74
CA ALA A 68 -0.08 7.28 9.44
C ALA A 68 0.23 5.96 8.71
N LEU A 69 -0.73 5.39 7.97
CA LEU A 69 -0.47 4.23 7.13
C LEU A 69 0.36 4.62 5.90
N GLU A 70 0.02 5.74 5.27
CA GLU A 70 0.74 6.26 4.10
C GLU A 70 2.20 6.57 4.44
N GLU A 71 2.47 7.18 5.59
CA GLU A 71 3.84 7.42 6.09
C GLU A 71 4.61 6.11 6.35
N GLN A 72 3.95 5.11 6.94
CA GLN A 72 4.56 3.79 7.16
C GLN A 72 4.92 3.10 5.85
N ILE A 73 4.03 3.17 4.85
CA ILE A 73 4.27 2.59 3.54
C ILE A 73 5.37 3.36 2.80
N ALA A 74 5.35 4.69 2.82
CA ALA A 74 6.38 5.52 2.20
C ALA A 74 7.77 5.32 2.83
N SER A 75 7.81 4.86 4.09
CA SER A 75 9.07 4.51 4.79
C SER A 75 9.61 3.13 4.40
N ILE A 76 8.86 2.31 3.66
CA ILE A 76 9.34 1.02 3.17
C ILE A 76 10.41 1.27 2.12
N HIS A 77 11.58 0.65 2.31
CA HIS A 77 12.68 0.74 1.37
C HIS A 77 12.25 0.27 -0.03
N GLY A 78 12.46 1.13 -1.03
CA GLY A 78 12.11 0.84 -2.41
C GLY A 78 10.69 1.25 -2.81
N VAL A 79 9.85 1.74 -1.89
CA VAL A 79 8.62 2.43 -2.28
C VAL A 79 9.00 3.84 -2.74
N GLY A 80 8.68 4.19 -3.99
CA GLY A 80 8.94 5.52 -4.54
C GLY A 80 7.71 6.42 -4.47
N GLU A 81 6.60 5.95 -5.03
CA GLU A 81 5.35 6.72 -5.09
C GLU A 81 4.17 5.90 -4.56
N LEU A 82 3.33 6.55 -3.76
CA LEU A 82 2.09 5.99 -3.26
C LEU A 82 0.91 6.80 -3.82
N GLU A 83 -0.03 6.10 -4.45
CA GLU A 83 -1.22 6.67 -5.08
C GLU A 83 -2.49 6.05 -4.49
N VAL A 84 -3.49 6.88 -4.20
CA VAL A 84 -4.80 6.43 -3.72
C VAL A 84 -5.70 6.14 -4.92
N LEU A 85 -6.07 4.88 -5.11
CA LEU A 85 -6.95 4.47 -6.21
C LEU A 85 -8.44 4.61 -5.85
N SER A 86 -8.80 4.32 -4.60
CA SER A 86 -10.19 4.44 -4.13
C SER A 86 -10.25 4.64 -2.63
N MET A 87 -11.23 5.41 -2.15
CA MET A 87 -11.68 5.37 -0.76
C MET A 87 -13.19 5.13 -0.74
N GLY A 88 -13.67 4.39 0.24
CA GLY A 88 -15.10 4.17 0.44
C GLY A 88 -15.44 3.82 1.88
N LEU A 89 -16.54 4.38 2.38
CA LEU A 89 -17.11 3.97 3.66
C LEU A 89 -17.80 2.61 3.50
N LEU A 90 -17.64 1.73 4.49
CA LEU A 90 -18.24 0.40 4.57
C LEU A 90 -19.50 0.39 5.44
#